data_AF-A0A6V8NKY9-F1
#
_entry.id   AF-A0A6V8NKY9-F1
#
_cell.length_a   1.000
_cell.length_b   1.000
_cell.length_c   1.000
_cell.angle_alpha   90.00
_cell.angle_beta   90.00
_cell.angle_gamma   90.00
#
_symmetry.space_group_name_H-M   'P 1'
#
loop_
_entity.id
_entity.type
_entity.pdbx_description
1 polymer ?
#
loop_
_entity_poly.entity_id
_entity_poly.type
_entity_poly.pdbx_seq_one_letter_code
_entity_poly.pdbx_strand_id
1 'polypeptide(L)'
;MFGNKKRNLELVYILTSCLLTSFGFLILLGSQEKHLDLSIVVAIAIFFFVFGGLSFLLRRCSPEADPFILPLISLLCGLGLIMIYRLNPSQASFQYLWVLLGGGVLGIILIFMRDPRILVNYKYVFALLAAIFIFSTVFLGTEIHGAKLWLRFGRLSFQPAELGKIFLVIFLASYLAEKAPLLASPGQGGLGLRLPSARHMGPLLVMWGLSMALLVFQKDLGSSLLFFAIFLVMLYLATSQLSFVLAGLALFSLGSYICYLIFPHVRDRVMIWIDPWTVSAHKGYQIAQSLIAIASGGVSGS
;
A
#
# COMPACT_ATOMS: atom_id res chain seq x y z
N MET A 1 -30.66 -17.67 4.47
CA MET A 1 -30.52 -17.54 5.93
C MET A 1 -29.09 -17.27 6.43
N PHE A 2 -28.02 -17.64 5.69
CA PHE A 2 -26.63 -17.47 6.15
C PHE A 2 -26.06 -16.04 6.07
N GLY A 3 -26.57 -15.18 5.16
CA GLY A 3 -26.08 -13.80 5.01
C GLY A 3 -26.27 -12.92 6.24
N ASN A 4 -27.39 -13.07 6.95
CA ASN A 4 -27.67 -12.28 8.16
C ASN A 4 -26.73 -12.62 9.33
N LYS A 5 -26.31 -13.89 9.47
CA LYS A 5 -25.36 -14.27 10.54
C LYS A 5 -23.98 -13.66 10.31
N LYS A 6 -23.47 -13.69 9.07
CA LYS A 6 -22.16 -13.10 8.73
C LYS A 6 -22.13 -11.59 8.94
N ARG A 7 -23.17 -10.86 8.50
CA ARG A 7 -23.25 -9.40 8.70
C ARG A 7 -23.42 -9.01 10.17
N ASN A 8 -24.12 -9.82 10.96
CA ASN A 8 -24.21 -9.58 12.41
C ASN A 8 -22.85 -9.76 13.10
N LEU A 9 -22.06 -10.76 12.69
CA LEU A 9 -20.68 -10.93 13.20
C LEU A 9 -19.78 -9.75 12.83
N GLU A 10 -19.82 -9.30 11.58
CA GLU A 10 -19.10 -8.11 11.12
C GLU A 10 -19.43 -6.89 11.99
N LEU A 11 -20.73 -6.63 12.23
CA LEU A 11 -21.17 -5.52 13.07
C LEU A 11 -20.63 -5.63 14.50
N VAL A 12 -20.65 -6.83 15.09
CA VAL A 12 -20.07 -7.05 16.42
C VAL A 12 -18.57 -6.74 16.41
N TYR A 13 -17.81 -7.19 15.41
CA TYR A 13 -16.37 -6.91 15.35
C TYR A 13 -16.05 -5.43 15.10
N ILE A 14 -16.84 -4.73 14.29
CA ILE A 14 -16.68 -3.30 14.09
C ILE A 14 -16.98 -2.55 15.38
N LEU A 15 -18.05 -2.88 16.09
CA LEU A 15 -18.36 -2.28 17.39
C LEU A 15 -17.24 -2.53 18.40
N THR A 16 -16.72 -3.76 18.47
CA THR A 16 -15.57 -4.08 19.33
C THR A 16 -14.34 -3.25 18.94
N SER A 17 -14.02 -3.13 17.66
CA SER A 17 -12.91 -2.30 17.18
C SER A 17 -13.09 -0.82 17.52
N CYS A 18 -14.31 -0.29 17.38
CA CYS A 18 -14.63 1.08 17.74
C CYS A 18 -14.50 1.32 19.25
N LEU A 19 -14.98 0.39 20.07
CA LEU A 19 -14.84 0.44 21.53
C LEU A 19 -13.37 0.37 21.96
N LEU A 20 -12.57 -0.52 21.38
CA LEU A 20 -11.14 -0.62 21.63
C LEU A 20 -10.41 0.67 21.25
N THR A 21 -10.79 1.29 20.13
CA THR A 21 -10.19 2.55 19.69
C THR A 21 -10.52 3.69 20.67
N SER A 22 -11.79 3.82 21.07
CA SER A 22 -12.20 4.79 22.09
C SER A 22 -11.48 4.57 23.42
N PHE A 23 -11.40 3.33 23.88
CA PHE A 23 -10.71 2.98 25.11
C PHE A 23 -9.21 3.29 25.05
N GLY A 24 -8.57 3.04 23.90
CA GLY A 24 -7.17 3.40 23.67
C GLY A 24 -6.93 4.92 23.75
N PHE A 25 -7.83 5.74 23.21
CA PHE A 25 -7.77 7.19 23.39
C PHE A 25 -7.94 7.63 24.85
N LEU A 26 -8.83 6.97 25.61
CA LEU A 26 -9.01 7.26 27.04
C LEU A 26 -7.78 6.90 27.87
N ILE A 27 -7.16 5.74 27.62
CA ILE A 27 -5.89 5.36 28.27
C ILE A 27 -4.81 6.39 27.97
N LEU A 28 -4.70 6.81 26.71
CA LEU A 28 -3.69 7.79 26.30
C LEU A 28 -3.87 9.14 27.00
N LEU A 29 -5.12 9.59 27.16
CA LEU A 29 -5.43 10.79 27.93
C LEU A 29 -5.02 10.66 29.40
N GLY A 30 -5.36 9.54 30.04
CA GLY A 30 -4.98 9.25 31.42
C GLY A 30 -3.45 9.20 31.60
N SER A 31 -2.73 8.63 30.63
CA SER A 31 -1.26 8.56 30.67
C SER A 31 -0.56 9.91 30.45
N GLN A 32 -1.19 10.86 29.76
CA GLN A 32 -0.60 12.18 29.50
C GLN A 32 -1.11 13.26 30.47
N GLU A 33 -1.90 12.88 31.48
CA GLU A 33 -2.61 13.81 32.38
C GLU A 33 -3.38 14.92 31.64
N LYS A 34 -3.91 14.59 30.46
CA LYS A 34 -4.66 15.53 29.61
C LYS A 34 -6.16 15.39 29.85
N HIS A 35 -6.85 16.52 29.84
CA HIS A 35 -8.31 16.54 29.83
C HIS A 35 -8.88 16.08 28.49
N LEU A 36 -10.14 15.64 28.51
CA LEU A 36 -10.91 15.35 27.31
C LEU A 36 -11.01 16.60 26.44
N ASP A 37 -10.27 16.60 25.34
CA ASP A 37 -10.34 17.63 24.32
C ASP A 37 -11.42 17.30 23.28
N LEU A 38 -12.07 18.33 22.74
CA LEU A 38 -13.09 18.22 21.70
C LEU A 38 -12.54 17.48 20.46
N SER A 39 -11.25 17.63 20.17
CA SER A 39 -10.59 16.95 19.05
C SER A 39 -10.70 15.42 19.11
N ILE A 40 -10.56 14.83 20.30
CA ILE A 40 -10.65 13.38 20.51
C ILE A 40 -12.09 12.90 20.40
N VAL A 41 -13.04 13.67 20.95
CA VAL A 41 -14.47 13.36 20.83
C VAL A 41 -14.89 13.35 19.36
N VAL A 42 -14.45 14.35 18.59
CA VAL A 42 -14.68 14.43 17.14
C VAL A 42 -14.01 13.25 16.43
N ALA A 43 -12.79 12.88 16.81
CA ALA A 43 -12.08 11.73 16.21
C ALA A 43 -12.84 10.41 16.40
N ILE A 44 -13.30 10.15 17.62
CA ILE A 44 -14.11 8.97 17.95
C ILE A 44 -15.42 9.01 17.15
N ALA A 45 -16.11 10.15 17.12
CA ALA A 45 -17.36 10.30 16.37
C ALA A 45 -17.18 10.03 14.87
N ILE A 46 -16.14 10.60 14.25
CA ILE A 46 -15.80 10.34 12.84
C ILE A 46 -15.52 8.86 12.61
N PHE A 47 -14.77 8.21 13.50
CA PHE A 47 -14.43 6.80 13.38
C PHE A 47 -15.68 5.91 13.41
N PHE A 48 -16.57 6.14 14.38
CA PHE A 48 -17.87 5.43 14.45
C PHE A 48 -18.73 5.69 13.22
N PHE A 49 -18.79 6.95 12.76
CA PHE A 49 -19.57 7.33 11.59
C PHE A 49 -19.07 6.63 10.33
N VAL A 50 -17.75 6.64 10.08
CA VAL A 50 -17.14 6.04 8.89
C VAL A 50 -17.33 4.53 8.89
N PHE A 51 -16.93 3.82 9.95
CA PHE A 51 -16.99 2.36 9.96
C PHE A 51 -18.40 1.82 10.14
N GLY A 52 -19.26 2.51 10.90
CA GLY A 52 -20.68 2.20 10.98
C GLY A 52 -21.39 2.40 9.64
N GLY A 53 -21.10 3.51 8.95
CA GLY A 53 -21.63 3.81 7.62
C GLY A 53 -21.17 2.79 6.58
N LEU A 54 -19.89 2.43 6.57
CA LEU A 54 -19.35 1.40 5.67
C LEU A 54 -19.97 0.03 5.92
N SER A 55 -20.15 -0.37 7.19
CA SER A 55 -20.81 -1.64 7.51
C SER A 55 -22.27 -1.65 7.06
N PHE A 56 -22.98 -0.53 7.23
CA PHE A 56 -24.33 -0.38 6.71
C PHE A 56 -24.37 -0.49 5.18
N LEU A 57 -23.45 0.18 4.47
CA LEU A 57 -23.34 0.10 3.02
C LEU A 57 -23.02 -1.31 2.54
N LEU A 58 -22.08 -2.02 3.17
CA LEU A 58 -21.80 -3.43 2.85
C LEU A 58 -23.03 -4.31 3.01
N ARG A 59 -23.80 -4.10 4.09
CA ARG A 59 -25.04 -4.85 4.34
C ARG A 59 -26.10 -4.62 3.26
N ARG A 60 -26.09 -3.46 2.59
CA ARG A 60 -27.05 -3.09 1.53
C ARG A 60 -26.55 -3.48 0.13
N CYS A 61 -25.28 -3.19 -0.17
CA CYS A 61 -24.71 -3.27 -1.50
C CYS A 61 -24.00 -4.61 -1.77
N SER A 62 -23.45 -5.25 -0.73
CA SER A 62 -22.67 -6.50 -0.88
C SER A 62 -22.88 -7.45 0.31
N PRO A 63 -24.08 -8.05 0.48
CA PRO A 63 -24.41 -8.89 1.65
C PRO A 63 -23.54 -10.14 1.79
N GLU A 64 -22.97 -10.61 0.68
CA GLU A 64 -22.11 -11.81 0.62
C GLU A 64 -20.61 -11.51 0.78
N ALA A 65 -20.23 -10.25 1.00
CA ALA A 65 -18.85 -9.88 1.24
C ALA A 65 -18.24 -10.68 2.42
N ASP A 66 -16.92 -10.66 2.55
CA ASP A 66 -16.25 -11.23 3.71
C ASP A 66 -16.58 -10.42 4.98
N PRO A 67 -16.87 -11.06 6.13
CA PRO A 67 -17.24 -10.33 7.36
C PRO A 67 -16.05 -9.88 8.21
N PHE A 68 -14.81 -10.23 7.85
CA PHE A 68 -13.61 -9.99 8.66
C PHE A 68 -12.74 -8.85 8.13
N ILE A 69 -12.72 -8.61 6.80
CA ILE A 69 -11.86 -7.59 6.19
C ILE A 69 -12.13 -6.18 6.75
N LEU A 70 -13.39 -5.72 6.76
CA LEU A 70 -13.70 -4.36 7.24
C LEU A 70 -13.38 -4.17 8.74
N PRO A 71 -13.73 -5.09 9.66
CA PRO A 71 -13.30 -5.00 11.06
C PRO A 71 -11.78 -5.00 11.27
N LEU A 72 -11.02 -5.76 10.45
CA LEU A 72 -9.56 -5.73 10.52
C LEU A 72 -9.00 -4.37 10.08
N ILE A 73 -9.56 -3.80 9.01
CA ILE A 73 -9.21 -2.44 8.56
C ILE A 73 -9.54 -1.43 9.66
N SER A 74 -10.72 -1.52 10.28
CA SER A 74 -11.08 -0.60 11.36
C SER A 74 -10.10 -0.72 12.52
N LEU A 75 -9.75 -1.93 12.94
CA LEU A 75 -8.82 -2.13 14.06
C LEU A 75 -7.45 -1.51 13.78
N LEU A 76 -6.89 -1.78 12.60
CA LEU A 76 -5.58 -1.23 12.20
C LEU A 76 -5.62 0.29 12.05
N CYS A 77 -6.70 0.84 11.48
CA CYS A 77 -6.89 2.29 11.42
C CYS A 77 -7.00 2.91 12.81
N GLY A 78 -7.75 2.31 13.72
CA GLY A 78 -7.92 2.78 15.09
C GLY A 78 -6.59 2.82 15.86
N LEU A 79 -5.82 1.73 15.80
CA LEU A 79 -4.47 1.68 16.37
C LEU A 79 -3.54 2.74 15.77
N GLY A 80 -3.57 2.90 14.44
CA GLY A 80 -2.79 3.93 13.75
C GLY A 80 -3.13 5.35 14.20
N LEU A 81 -4.42 5.66 14.38
CA LEU A 81 -4.88 6.96 14.86
C LEU A 81 -4.40 7.26 16.28
N ILE A 82 -4.49 6.28 17.19
CA ILE A 82 -4.00 6.41 18.57
C ILE A 82 -2.50 6.70 18.57
N MET A 83 -1.72 5.95 17.76
CA MET A 83 -0.27 6.13 17.68
C MET A 83 0.12 7.49 17.09
N ILE A 84 -0.56 7.95 16.04
CA ILE A 84 -0.30 9.28 15.45
C ILE A 84 -0.63 10.38 16.45
N TYR A 85 -1.76 10.28 17.16
CA TYR A 85 -2.11 11.25 18.18
C TYR A 85 -1.09 11.28 19.32
N ARG A 86 -0.61 10.10 19.77
CA ARG A 86 0.44 9.99 20.78
C ARG A 86 1.74 10.70 20.35
N LEU A 87 2.15 10.54 19.09
CA LEU A 87 3.40 11.11 18.57
C LEU A 87 3.28 12.61 18.24
N ASN A 88 2.19 13.02 17.58
CA ASN A 88 1.97 14.40 17.19
C ASN A 88 0.47 14.73 17.06
N PRO A 89 -0.15 15.33 18.10
CA PRO A 89 -1.57 15.68 18.09
C PRO A 89 -1.97 16.62 16.94
N SER A 90 -1.08 17.51 16.50
CA SER A 90 -1.39 18.45 15.41
C SER A 90 -1.61 17.74 14.07
N GLN A 91 -0.86 16.68 13.81
CA GLN A 91 -0.96 15.88 12.58
C GLN A 91 -2.16 14.91 12.61
N ALA A 92 -2.64 14.54 13.79
CA ALA A 92 -3.78 13.64 13.94
C ALA A 92 -5.06 14.20 13.31
N SER A 93 -5.26 15.52 13.36
CA SER A 93 -6.41 16.20 12.73
C SER A 93 -6.52 15.92 11.22
N PHE A 94 -5.39 15.98 10.50
CA PHE A 94 -5.34 15.63 9.08
C PHE A 94 -5.58 14.14 8.85
N GLN A 95 -5.13 13.30 9.78
CA GLN A 95 -5.36 11.86 9.67
C GLN A 95 -6.85 11.50 9.78
N TYR A 96 -7.61 12.20 10.62
CA TYR A 96 -9.07 12.01 10.70
C TYR A 96 -9.76 12.37 9.39
N LEU A 97 -9.31 13.45 8.74
CA LEU A 97 -9.79 13.84 7.42
C LEU A 97 -9.50 12.75 6.37
N TRP A 98 -8.30 12.16 6.39
CA TRP A 98 -7.95 11.06 5.47
C TRP A 98 -8.78 9.80 5.71
N VAL A 99 -9.09 9.46 6.97
CA VAL A 99 -10.00 8.34 7.28
C VAL A 99 -11.41 8.61 6.74
N LEU A 100 -11.91 9.84 6.91
CA LEU A 100 -13.21 10.25 6.37
C LEU A 100 -13.24 10.20 4.84
N LEU A 101 -12.22 10.76 4.18
CA LEU A 101 -12.12 10.77 2.71
C LEU A 101 -11.95 9.35 2.15
N GLY A 102 -11.06 8.54 2.74
CA GLY A 102 -10.85 7.14 2.34
C GLY A 102 -12.10 6.29 2.52
N GLY A 103 -12.80 6.45 3.65
CA GLY A 103 -14.09 5.81 3.90
C GLY A 103 -15.18 6.26 2.95
N GLY A 104 -15.23 7.56 2.62
CA GLY A 104 -16.15 8.11 1.62
C GLY A 104 -15.90 7.53 0.23
N VAL A 105 -14.65 7.48 -0.22
CA VAL A 105 -14.26 6.87 -1.51
C VAL A 105 -14.63 5.39 -1.53
N LEU A 106 -14.35 4.64 -0.48
CA LEU A 106 -14.76 3.24 -0.37
C LEU A 106 -16.30 3.09 -0.43
N GLY A 107 -17.04 3.95 0.28
CA GLY A 107 -18.50 3.98 0.24
C GLY A 107 -19.05 4.23 -1.16
N ILE A 108 -18.47 5.19 -1.89
CA ILE A 108 -18.81 5.48 -3.30
C ILE A 108 -18.55 4.23 -4.15
N ILE A 109 -17.38 3.59 -4.02
CA ILE A 109 -17.04 2.38 -4.76
C ILE A 109 -18.06 1.26 -4.48
N LEU A 110 -18.46 1.04 -3.22
CA LEU A 110 -19.45 0.02 -2.87
C LEU A 110 -20.84 0.29 -3.48
N ILE A 111 -21.23 1.56 -3.62
CA ILE A 111 -22.51 1.95 -4.21
C ILE A 111 -22.52 1.75 -5.72
N PHE A 112 -21.48 2.23 -6.40
CA PHE A 112 -21.45 2.30 -7.88
C PHE A 112 -20.82 1.07 -8.54
N MET A 113 -19.86 0.40 -7.90
CA MET A 113 -19.10 -0.71 -8.49
C MET A 113 -19.62 -2.06 -8.00
N ARG A 114 -20.84 -2.41 -8.42
CA ARG A 114 -21.49 -3.69 -8.03
C ARG A 114 -20.90 -4.91 -8.70
N ASP A 115 -20.42 -4.78 -9.95
CA ASP A 115 -19.72 -5.85 -10.66
C ASP A 115 -18.30 -5.41 -11.04
N PRO A 116 -17.26 -5.89 -10.33
CA PRO A 116 -15.88 -5.53 -10.64
C PRO A 116 -15.40 -6.14 -11.97
N ARG A 117 -16.11 -7.11 -12.57
CA ARG A 117 -15.73 -7.71 -13.86
C ARG A 117 -15.80 -6.71 -15.01
N ILE A 118 -16.61 -5.66 -14.87
CA ILE A 118 -16.71 -4.57 -15.86
C ILE A 118 -15.35 -3.90 -16.08
N LEU A 119 -14.46 -3.90 -15.07
CA LEU A 119 -13.13 -3.29 -15.15
C LEU A 119 -12.25 -3.91 -16.23
N VAL A 120 -12.48 -5.18 -16.60
CA VAL A 120 -11.71 -5.91 -17.62
C VAL A 120 -11.83 -5.23 -18.99
N ASN A 121 -13.00 -4.67 -19.29
CA ASN A 121 -13.27 -3.99 -20.57
C ASN A 121 -12.46 -2.70 -20.72
N TYR A 122 -11.99 -2.11 -19.62
CA TYR A 122 -11.29 -0.83 -19.58
C TYR A 122 -9.79 -0.97 -19.25
N LYS A 123 -9.22 -2.16 -19.43
CA LYS A 123 -7.81 -2.46 -19.08
C LYS A 123 -6.80 -1.43 -19.58
N TYR A 124 -6.93 -0.95 -20.82
CA TYR A 124 -5.99 0.04 -21.39
C TYR A 124 -6.21 1.44 -20.83
N VAL A 125 -7.42 1.78 -20.38
CA VAL A 125 -7.68 3.02 -19.64
C VAL A 125 -6.96 2.96 -18.30
N PHE A 126 -7.04 1.82 -17.59
CA PHE A 126 -6.30 1.63 -16.34
C PHE A 126 -4.78 1.61 -16.55
N ALA A 127 -4.29 1.06 -17.66
CA ALA A 127 -2.87 1.15 -18.01
C ALA A 127 -2.42 2.60 -18.20
N LEU A 128 -3.21 3.39 -18.93
CA LEU A 128 -2.94 4.81 -19.15
C LEU A 128 -2.99 5.60 -17.84
N LEU A 129 -4.01 5.37 -17.00
CA LEU A 129 -4.12 6.00 -15.69
C LEU A 129 -2.96 5.61 -14.79
N ALA A 130 -2.56 4.33 -14.76
CA ALA A 130 -1.38 3.90 -14.00
C ALA A 130 -0.14 4.66 -14.46
N ALA A 131 0.11 4.74 -15.77
CA ALA A 131 1.24 5.48 -16.32
C ALA A 131 1.17 6.97 -15.95
N ILE A 132 0.03 7.64 -16.15
CA ILE A 132 -0.14 9.06 -15.81
C ILE A 132 0.16 9.29 -14.32
N PHE A 133 -0.44 8.50 -13.43
CA PHE A 133 -0.25 8.70 -11.99
C PHE A 133 1.19 8.42 -11.57
N ILE A 134 1.80 7.34 -12.06
CA ILE A 134 3.19 7.00 -11.73
C ILE A 134 4.17 8.06 -12.25
N PHE A 135 4.01 8.52 -13.49
CA PHE A 135 4.93 9.48 -14.11
C PHE A 135 4.63 10.94 -13.78
N SER A 136 3.44 11.26 -13.25
CA SER A 136 3.07 12.64 -12.90
C SER A 136 4.07 13.29 -11.95
N THR A 137 4.63 12.51 -11.01
CA THR A 137 5.59 12.99 -10.01
C THR A 137 6.98 13.28 -10.61
N VAL A 138 7.31 12.70 -11.76
CA VAL A 138 8.58 13.01 -12.44
C VAL A 138 8.57 14.46 -12.93
N PHE A 139 7.42 14.95 -13.41
CA PHE A 139 7.26 16.29 -13.97
C PHE A 139 6.78 17.32 -12.93
N LEU A 140 5.83 16.94 -12.08
CA LEU A 140 5.14 17.85 -11.15
C LEU A 140 5.55 17.62 -9.68
N GLY A 141 6.39 16.62 -9.41
CA GLY A 141 6.77 16.22 -8.05
C GLY A 141 7.66 17.22 -7.36
N THR A 142 7.34 17.49 -6.10
CA THR A 142 8.20 18.23 -5.18
C THR A 142 9.31 17.31 -4.66
N GLU A 143 10.54 17.83 -4.64
CA GLU A 143 11.70 17.09 -4.13
C GLU A 143 11.73 17.16 -2.59
N ILE A 144 11.58 16.00 -1.95
CA ILE A 144 11.58 15.85 -0.49
C ILE A 144 12.60 14.77 -0.14
N HIS A 145 13.58 15.11 0.70
CA HIS A 145 14.70 14.22 1.06
C HIS A 145 15.42 13.60 -0.16
N GLY A 146 15.53 14.36 -1.25
CA GLY A 146 16.22 13.96 -2.48
C GLY A 146 15.41 13.07 -3.43
N ALA A 147 14.11 12.85 -3.18
CA ALA A 147 13.21 12.06 -4.04
C ALA A 147 12.01 12.89 -4.49
N LYS A 148 11.59 12.73 -5.76
CA LYS A 148 10.45 13.44 -6.36
C LYS A 148 9.21 12.54 -6.38
N LEU A 149 8.63 12.34 -5.21
CA LEU A 149 7.52 11.40 -5.02
C LEU A 149 6.17 12.06 -4.73
N TRP A 150 6.18 13.32 -4.27
CA TRP A 150 5.01 13.95 -3.67
C TRP A 150 4.52 15.15 -4.46
N LEU A 151 3.20 15.24 -4.64
CA LEU A 151 2.53 16.47 -5.01
C LEU A 151 2.07 17.17 -3.73
N ARG A 152 2.50 18.42 -3.54
CA ARG A 152 2.10 19.23 -2.37
C ARG A 152 1.11 20.30 -2.78
N PHE A 153 -0.04 20.31 -2.11
CA PHE A 153 -1.07 21.33 -2.20
C PHE A 153 -1.21 22.00 -0.83
N GLY A 154 -0.38 23.00 -0.56
CA GLY A 154 -0.29 23.63 0.75
C GLY A 154 0.14 22.64 1.84
N ARG A 155 -0.76 22.34 2.79
CA ARG A 155 -0.53 21.38 3.89
C ARG A 155 -0.87 19.93 3.52
N LEU A 156 -1.55 19.70 2.40
CA LEU A 156 -1.89 18.35 1.93
C LEU A 156 -0.77 17.83 1.01
N SER A 157 -0.36 16.60 1.27
CA SER A 157 0.60 15.88 0.44
C SER A 157 -0.07 14.63 -0.10
N PHE A 158 -0.01 14.45 -1.42
CA PHE A 158 -0.55 13.29 -2.10
C PHE A 158 0.57 12.61 -2.89
N GLN A 159 0.62 11.28 -2.84
CA GLN A 159 1.57 10.47 -3.60
C GLN A 159 0.82 9.77 -4.74
N PRO A 160 0.86 10.32 -5.98
CA PRO A 160 0.19 9.73 -7.14
C PRO A 160 0.54 8.26 -7.40
N ALA A 161 1.78 7.86 -7.12
CA ALA A 161 2.25 6.49 -7.29
C ALA A 161 1.41 5.47 -6.50
N GLU A 162 0.77 5.86 -5.39
CA GLU A 162 -0.12 4.98 -4.61
C GLU A 162 -1.38 4.60 -5.41
N LEU A 163 -2.06 5.58 -6.03
CA LEU A 163 -3.19 5.28 -6.93
C LEU A 163 -2.72 4.58 -8.20
N GLY A 164 -1.52 4.93 -8.70
CA GLY A 164 -0.89 4.26 -9.82
C GLY A 164 -0.74 2.74 -9.62
N LYS A 165 -0.39 2.29 -8.40
CA LYS A 165 -0.33 0.86 -8.06
C LYS A 165 -1.69 0.17 -8.17
N ILE A 166 -2.77 0.82 -7.72
CA ILE A 166 -4.12 0.25 -7.80
C ILE A 166 -4.51 0.07 -9.28
N PHE A 167 -4.32 1.10 -10.11
CA PHE A 167 -4.62 1.01 -11.54
C PHE A 167 -3.74 -0.02 -12.26
N LEU A 168 -2.46 -0.12 -11.88
CA LEU A 168 -1.55 -1.13 -12.41
C LEU A 168 -2.06 -2.55 -12.08
N VAL A 169 -2.48 -2.82 -10.85
CA VAL A 169 -3.04 -4.12 -10.46
C VAL A 169 -4.28 -4.45 -11.28
N ILE A 170 -5.20 -3.50 -11.46
CA ILE A 170 -6.41 -3.71 -12.27
C ILE A 170 -6.07 -4.01 -13.73
N PHE A 171 -5.13 -3.25 -14.31
CA PHE A 171 -4.63 -3.49 -15.66
C PHE A 171 -3.99 -4.87 -15.78
N LEU A 172 -3.05 -5.22 -14.88
CA LEU A 172 -2.35 -6.49 -14.91
C LEU A 172 -3.32 -7.67 -14.72
N ALA A 173 -4.27 -7.57 -13.80
CA ALA A 173 -5.29 -8.58 -13.59
C ALA A 173 -6.08 -8.84 -14.89
N SER A 174 -6.53 -7.76 -15.54
CA SER A 174 -7.34 -7.84 -16.76
C SER A 174 -6.53 -8.33 -17.97
N TYR A 175 -5.31 -7.83 -18.14
CA TYR A 175 -4.42 -8.20 -19.23
C TYR A 175 -3.95 -9.64 -19.12
N LEU A 176 -3.52 -10.05 -17.92
CA LEU A 176 -3.05 -11.41 -17.68
C LEU A 176 -4.19 -12.42 -17.70
N ALA A 177 -5.41 -12.08 -17.28
CA ALA A 177 -6.55 -12.98 -17.40
C ALA A 177 -6.81 -13.43 -18.86
N GLU A 178 -6.55 -12.55 -19.84
CA GLU A 178 -6.71 -12.88 -21.27
C GLU A 178 -5.47 -13.55 -21.88
N LYS A 179 -4.27 -13.20 -21.40
CA LYS A 179 -3.00 -13.64 -22.00
C LYS A 179 -2.35 -14.81 -21.26
N ALA A 180 -2.83 -15.17 -20.07
CA ALA A 180 -2.31 -16.28 -19.27
C ALA A 180 -2.20 -17.60 -20.05
N PRO A 181 -3.20 -18.04 -20.85
CA PRO A 181 -3.08 -19.29 -21.60
C PRO A 181 -1.92 -19.29 -22.62
N LEU A 182 -1.56 -18.12 -23.16
CA LEU A 182 -0.45 -17.96 -24.10
C LEU A 182 0.92 -17.97 -23.39
N LEU A 183 0.96 -17.50 -22.14
CA LEU A 183 2.17 -17.48 -21.30
C LEU A 183 2.39 -18.82 -20.59
N ALA A 184 1.32 -19.58 -20.35
CA ALA A 184 1.34 -20.91 -19.73
C ALA A 184 1.69 -22.05 -20.72
N SER A 185 2.12 -21.73 -21.94
CA SER A 185 2.37 -22.73 -22.99
C SER A 185 3.33 -23.84 -22.50
N PRO A 186 2.98 -25.13 -22.68
CA PRO A 186 3.75 -26.23 -22.13
C PRO A 186 5.03 -26.43 -22.94
N GLY A 187 6.13 -25.81 -22.52
CA GLY A 187 7.46 -26.28 -22.91
C GLY A 187 7.65 -27.74 -22.46
N GLN A 188 8.45 -28.55 -23.12
CA GLN A 188 8.78 -29.91 -22.65
C GLN A 188 9.88 -29.86 -21.55
N GLY A 189 9.83 -30.72 -20.52
CA GLY A 189 10.91 -30.93 -19.53
C GLY A 189 10.50 -30.91 -18.04
N GLY A 190 10.50 -32.03 -17.33
CA GLY A 190 10.01 -32.11 -15.93
C GLY A 190 10.67 -31.13 -14.94
N LEU A 191 9.95 -30.82 -13.85
CA LEU A 191 10.39 -30.10 -12.62
C LEU A 191 10.36 -28.55 -12.56
N GLY A 192 9.34 -27.87 -13.09
CA GLY A 192 8.93 -26.51 -12.59
C GLY A 192 9.94 -25.34 -12.71
N LEU A 193 11.18 -25.61 -13.15
CA LEU A 193 12.31 -24.70 -13.32
C LEU A 193 12.62 -24.54 -14.82
N ARG A 194 11.58 -24.44 -15.65
CA ARG A 194 11.76 -24.15 -17.07
C ARG A 194 11.99 -22.67 -17.25
N LEU A 195 13.16 -22.30 -17.79
CA LEU A 195 13.41 -20.94 -18.23
C LEU A 195 12.34 -20.55 -19.28
N PRO A 196 11.63 -19.43 -19.08
CA PRO A 196 10.65 -18.99 -20.06
C PRO A 196 11.35 -18.73 -21.39
N SER A 197 10.76 -19.20 -22.49
CA SER A 197 11.29 -18.92 -23.83
C SER A 197 11.48 -17.41 -24.01
N ALA A 198 12.60 -16.99 -24.59
CA ALA A 198 12.96 -15.58 -24.76
C ALA A 198 11.85 -14.75 -25.41
N ARG A 199 11.01 -15.39 -26.25
CA ARG A 199 9.84 -14.78 -26.90
C ARG A 199 8.73 -14.36 -25.90
N HIS A 200 8.61 -15.03 -24.76
CA HIS A 200 7.62 -14.74 -23.71
C HIS A 200 8.18 -13.88 -22.57
N MET A 201 9.47 -13.53 -22.60
CA MET A 201 10.09 -12.62 -21.62
C MET A 201 9.78 -11.13 -21.90
N GLY A 202 9.17 -10.79 -23.03
CA GLY A 202 8.88 -9.41 -23.43
C GLY A 202 8.18 -8.59 -22.34
N PRO A 203 7.04 -9.03 -21.78
CA PRO A 203 6.36 -8.30 -20.70
C PRO A 203 7.23 -8.13 -19.44
N LEU A 204 8.02 -9.15 -19.08
CA LEU A 204 8.93 -9.11 -17.95
C LEU A 204 10.03 -8.06 -18.15
N LEU A 205 10.65 -8.03 -19.34
CA LEU A 205 11.69 -7.06 -19.68
C LEU A 205 11.16 -5.63 -19.75
N VAL A 206 9.95 -5.43 -20.30
CA VAL A 206 9.29 -4.12 -20.33
C VAL A 206 9.02 -3.62 -18.92
N MET A 207 8.43 -4.45 -18.06
CA MET A 207 8.12 -4.08 -16.68
C MET A 207 9.39 -3.89 -15.85
N TRP A 208 10.42 -4.70 -16.07
CA TRP A 208 11.74 -4.50 -15.47
C TRP A 208 12.33 -3.16 -15.88
N GLY A 209 12.34 -2.83 -17.18
CA GLY A 209 12.83 -1.56 -17.70
C GLY A 209 12.06 -0.37 -17.13
N LEU A 210 10.74 -0.49 -17.02
CA LEU A 210 9.89 0.51 -16.37
C LEU A 210 10.28 0.71 -14.90
N SER A 211 10.43 -0.37 -14.14
CA SER A 211 10.86 -0.30 -12.74
C SER A 211 12.25 0.32 -12.58
N MET A 212 13.21 -0.02 -13.45
CA MET A 212 14.54 0.60 -13.45
C MET A 212 14.47 2.09 -13.79
N ALA A 213 13.62 2.49 -14.75
CA ALA A 213 13.41 3.90 -15.07
C ALA A 213 12.83 4.65 -13.86
N LEU A 214 11.85 4.08 -13.16
CA LEU A 214 11.28 4.69 -11.95
C LEU A 214 12.33 4.84 -10.84
N LEU A 215 13.17 3.82 -10.62
CA LEU A 215 14.27 3.89 -9.66
C LEU A 215 15.17 5.09 -9.94
N VAL A 216 15.58 5.27 -11.20
CA VAL A 216 16.51 6.34 -11.60
C VAL A 216 15.85 7.72 -11.56
N PHE A 217 14.64 7.86 -12.12
CA PHE A 217 13.98 9.16 -12.25
C PHE A 217 13.34 9.65 -10.95
N GLN A 218 12.72 8.77 -10.17
CA GLN A 218 12.13 9.12 -8.88
C GLN A 218 13.16 9.11 -7.73
N LYS A 219 14.35 8.53 -7.96
CA LYS A 219 15.40 8.27 -6.96
C LYS A 219 14.87 7.48 -5.76
N ASP A 220 13.94 6.57 -6.00
CA ASP A 220 13.26 5.79 -4.97
C ASP A 220 13.29 4.28 -5.25
N LEU A 221 14.15 3.60 -4.50
CA LEU A 221 14.31 2.15 -4.59
C LEU A 221 13.04 1.42 -4.10
N GLY A 222 12.38 1.95 -3.06
CA GLY A 222 11.20 1.32 -2.46
C GLY A 222 10.04 1.19 -3.44
N SER A 223 9.65 2.29 -4.09
CA SER A 223 8.55 2.28 -5.07
C SER A 223 8.89 1.39 -6.27
N SER A 224 10.11 1.49 -6.81
CA SER A 224 10.52 0.68 -7.97
C SER A 224 10.46 -0.83 -7.69
N LEU A 225 10.92 -1.25 -6.50
CA LEU A 225 10.81 -2.62 -6.02
C LEU A 225 9.35 -3.05 -5.84
N LEU A 226 8.50 -2.20 -5.25
CA LEU A 226 7.08 -2.52 -5.05
C LEU A 226 6.34 -2.69 -6.38
N PHE A 227 6.55 -1.80 -7.36
CA PHE A 227 5.95 -1.94 -8.70
C PHE A 227 6.39 -3.23 -9.38
N PHE A 228 7.68 -3.57 -9.28
CA PHE A 228 8.21 -4.80 -9.86
C PHE A 228 7.68 -6.04 -9.15
N ALA A 229 7.62 -6.02 -7.81
CA ALA A 229 7.09 -7.11 -7.00
C ALA A 229 5.60 -7.35 -7.28
N ILE A 230 4.80 -6.29 -7.39
CA ILE A 230 3.39 -6.40 -7.79
C ILE A 230 3.28 -7.11 -9.14
N PHE A 231 4.10 -6.72 -10.12
CA PHE A 231 4.11 -7.37 -11.42
C PHE A 231 4.48 -8.86 -11.32
N LEU A 232 5.54 -9.22 -10.59
CA LEU A 232 5.96 -10.61 -10.43
C LEU A 232 4.91 -11.46 -9.74
N VAL A 233 4.27 -10.94 -8.68
CA VAL A 233 3.20 -11.64 -7.97
C VAL A 233 2.01 -11.87 -8.91
N MET A 234 1.58 -10.84 -9.66
CA MET A 234 0.47 -10.97 -10.62
C MET A 234 0.81 -11.97 -11.74
N LEU A 235 2.05 -11.93 -12.24
CA LEU A 235 2.53 -12.86 -13.26
C LEU A 235 2.57 -14.30 -12.74
N TYR A 236 3.04 -14.50 -11.51
CA TYR A 236 3.03 -15.81 -10.86
C TYR A 236 1.60 -16.34 -10.67
N LEU A 237 0.68 -15.51 -10.18
CA LEU A 237 -0.72 -15.91 -10.02
C LEU A 237 -1.39 -16.26 -11.35
N ALA A 238 -1.00 -15.60 -12.44
CA ALA A 238 -1.55 -15.86 -13.76
C ALA A 238 -0.94 -17.10 -14.45
N THR A 239 0.34 -17.42 -14.19
CA THR A 239 1.08 -18.47 -14.91
C THR A 239 1.34 -19.72 -14.07
N SER A 240 1.28 -19.61 -12.73
CA SER A 240 1.70 -20.62 -11.76
C SER A 240 3.15 -21.12 -11.96
N GLN A 241 4.01 -20.29 -12.57
CA GLN A 241 5.38 -20.66 -12.92
C GLN A 241 6.38 -19.88 -12.06
N LEU A 242 7.04 -20.60 -11.15
CA LEU A 242 8.04 -20.02 -10.24
C LEU A 242 9.30 -19.52 -10.98
N SER A 243 9.60 -20.07 -12.17
CA SER A 243 10.76 -19.66 -12.97
C SER A 243 10.71 -18.20 -13.40
N PHE A 244 9.53 -17.64 -13.71
CA PHE A 244 9.38 -16.22 -14.00
C PHE A 244 9.70 -15.34 -12.79
N VAL A 245 9.33 -15.78 -11.59
CA VAL A 245 9.63 -15.06 -10.35
C VAL A 245 11.13 -15.07 -10.08
N LEU A 246 11.77 -16.23 -10.16
CA LEU A 246 13.21 -16.37 -9.96
C LEU A 246 14.01 -15.55 -10.99
N ALA A 247 13.62 -15.62 -12.28
CA ALA A 247 14.23 -14.82 -13.33
C ALA A 247 14.04 -13.32 -13.09
N GLY A 248 12.85 -12.91 -12.67
CA GLY A 248 12.56 -11.52 -12.31
C GLY A 248 13.42 -11.03 -11.16
N LEU A 249 13.51 -11.79 -10.06
CA LEU A 249 14.35 -11.45 -8.91
C LEU A 249 15.84 -11.37 -9.27
N ALA A 250 16.32 -12.27 -10.13
CA ALA A 250 17.69 -12.20 -10.65
C ALA A 250 17.91 -10.92 -11.48
N LEU A 251 17.00 -10.60 -12.39
CA LEU A 251 17.06 -9.38 -13.21
C LEU A 251 17.00 -8.10 -12.37
N PHE A 252 16.12 -8.05 -11.37
CA PHE A 252 16.00 -6.88 -10.50
C PHE A 252 17.24 -6.70 -9.61
N SER A 253 17.78 -7.80 -9.07
CA SER A 253 19.02 -7.79 -8.30
C SER A 253 20.19 -7.29 -9.16
N LEU A 254 20.32 -7.79 -10.39
CA LEU A 254 21.35 -7.35 -11.33
C LEU A 254 21.19 -5.86 -11.67
N GLY A 255 19.98 -5.41 -12.01
CA GLY A 255 19.70 -4.00 -12.31
C GLY A 255 19.98 -3.08 -11.12
N SER A 256 19.62 -3.50 -9.91
CA SER A 256 19.88 -2.76 -8.67
C SER A 256 21.38 -2.69 -8.37
N TYR A 257 22.12 -3.77 -8.59
CA TYR A 257 23.57 -3.79 -8.44
C TYR A 257 24.26 -2.85 -9.44
N ILE A 258 23.84 -2.87 -10.71
CA ILE A 258 24.33 -1.92 -11.71
C ILE A 258 24.01 -0.48 -11.30
N CYS A 259 22.80 -0.22 -10.81
CA CYS A 259 22.42 1.10 -10.31
C CYS A 259 23.26 1.53 -9.09
N TYR A 260 23.60 0.61 -8.20
CA TYR A 260 24.50 0.87 -7.07
C TYR A 260 25.90 1.31 -7.52
N LEU A 261 26.42 0.73 -8.61
CA LEU A 261 27.73 1.11 -9.15
C LEU A 261 27.70 2.48 -9.85
N ILE A 262 26.63 2.78 -10.60
CA ILE A 262 26.55 3.96 -11.47
C ILE A 262 26.04 5.19 -10.70
N PHE A 263 25.06 5.03 -9.81
CA PHE A 263 24.34 6.14 -9.20
C PHE A 263 24.73 6.35 -7.73
N PRO A 264 25.37 7.49 -7.39
CA PRO A 264 25.80 7.77 -6.01
C PRO A 264 24.66 7.75 -4.99
N HIS A 265 23.47 8.21 -5.36
CA HIS A 265 22.32 8.25 -4.45
C HIS A 265 21.84 6.84 -4.05
N VAL A 266 21.91 5.85 -4.95
CA VAL A 266 21.57 4.46 -4.63
C VAL A 266 22.60 3.88 -3.69
N ARG A 267 23.89 4.11 -3.97
CA ARG A 267 25.00 3.69 -3.11
C ARG A 267 24.89 4.26 -1.70
N ASP A 268 24.62 5.56 -1.57
CA ASP A 268 24.42 6.22 -0.28
C ASP A 268 23.30 5.55 0.51
N ARG A 269 22.15 5.27 -0.12
CA ARG A 269 21.01 4.60 0.55
C ARG A 269 21.37 3.20 1.04
N VAL A 270 22.12 2.42 0.26
CA VAL A 270 22.59 1.09 0.67
C VAL A 270 23.58 1.17 1.82
N MET A 271 24.53 2.11 1.78
CA MET A 271 25.50 2.29 2.88
C MET A 271 24.81 2.71 4.19
N ILE A 272 23.86 3.64 4.12
CA ILE A 272 23.06 4.08 5.27
C ILE A 272 22.22 2.92 5.83
N TRP A 273 21.73 2.01 4.98
CA TRP A 273 20.96 0.85 5.43
C TRP A 273 21.83 -0.19 6.13
N ILE A 274 23.06 -0.42 5.65
CA ILE A 274 24.02 -1.37 6.25
C ILE A 274 24.53 -0.85 7.59
N ASP A 275 24.91 0.42 7.65
CA ASP A 275 25.42 1.06 8.86
C ASP A 275 24.73 2.41 9.10
N PRO A 276 23.54 2.40 9.72
CA PRO A 276 22.80 3.62 10.00
C PRO A 276 23.40 4.43 11.15
N TRP A 277 24.30 3.86 11.95
CA TRP A 277 24.80 4.44 13.19
C TRP A 277 25.78 5.58 12.94
N THR A 278 26.65 5.42 11.94
CA THR A 278 27.64 6.43 11.53
C THR A 278 27.04 7.75 11.08
N VAL A 279 25.79 7.72 10.61
CA VAL A 279 25.03 8.89 10.13
C VAL A 279 23.69 9.06 10.84
N SER A 280 23.57 8.52 12.05
CA SER A 280 22.34 8.48 12.85
C SER A 280 21.77 9.87 13.17
N ALA A 281 22.61 10.90 13.26
CA ALA A 281 22.18 12.28 13.48
C ALA A 281 21.45 12.92 12.27
N HIS A 282 21.57 12.31 11.09
CA HIS A 282 21.04 12.87 9.84
C HIS A 282 20.30 11.81 9.01
N LYS A 283 20.93 11.31 7.94
CA LYS A 283 20.27 10.44 6.96
C LYS A 283 19.92 9.05 7.53
N GLY A 284 20.62 8.58 8.57
CA GLY A 284 20.37 7.30 9.23
C GLY A 284 19.36 7.35 10.39
N TYR A 285 18.89 8.54 10.77
CA TYR A 285 18.06 8.74 11.96
C TYR A 285 16.84 7.82 12.03
N GLN A 286 16.09 7.71 10.92
CA GLN A 286 14.85 6.92 10.89
C GLN A 286 15.11 5.43 11.14
N ILE A 287 16.17 4.88 10.55
CA ILE A 287 16.53 3.46 10.71
C ILE A 287 17.04 3.23 12.13
N ALA A 288 17.97 4.05 12.61
CA ALA A 288 18.51 3.94 13.96
C ALA A 288 17.40 4.03 15.02
N GLN A 289 16.51 5.02 14.90
CA GLN A 289 15.39 5.20 15.83
C GLN A 289 14.41 4.02 15.79
N SER A 290 14.15 3.44 14.62
CA SER A 290 13.31 2.25 14.51
C SER A 290 13.92 1.04 15.22
N LEU A 291 15.24 0.85 15.13
CA LEU A 291 15.96 -0.23 15.81
C LEU A 291 15.97 -0.03 17.33
N ILE A 292 16.20 1.21 17.79
CA ILE A 292 16.12 1.56 19.22
C ILE A 292 14.70 1.30 19.74
N ALA A 293 13.67 1.74 19.02
CA ALA A 293 12.29 1.53 19.43
C ALA A 293 11.89 0.04 19.52
N ILE A 294 12.43 -0.82 18.66
CA ILE A 294 12.24 -2.27 18.75
C ILE A 294 12.96 -2.83 19.99
N ALA A 295 14.18 -2.36 20.27
CA ALA A 295 14.98 -2.83 21.39
C ALA A 295 14.44 -2.36 22.77
N SER A 296 13.89 -1.15 22.85
CA SER A 296 13.40 -0.55 24.09
C SER A 296 11.88 -0.66 24.28
N GLY A 297 11.14 -1.24 23.34
CA GLY A 297 9.67 -1.20 23.35
C GLY A 297 9.03 -2.17 24.35
N GLY A 298 8.24 -1.65 25.30
CA GLY A 298 7.32 -2.42 26.13
C GLY A 298 5.87 -2.49 25.60
N VAL A 299 5.04 -3.35 26.19
CA VAL A 299 3.61 -3.53 25.83
C VAL A 299 2.79 -2.23 25.97
N SER A 300 3.23 -1.31 26.84
CA SER A 300 2.66 0.02 27.07
C SER A 300 3.24 1.11 26.16
N GLY A 301 4.22 0.80 25.30
CA GLY A 301 4.92 1.79 24.48
C GLY A 301 5.90 2.68 25.25
N SER A 302 6.32 2.25 26.44
CA SER A 302 7.39 2.80 27.27
C SER A 302 8.58 1.86 27.30
#